data_AF-U2QWU4-F1
#
_entry.id   AF-U2QWU4-F1
#
_cell.length_a   1.000
_cell.length_b   1.000
_cell.length_c   1.000
_cell.angle_alpha   90.00
_cell.angle_beta   90.00
_cell.angle_gamma   90.00
#
_symmetry.space_group_name_H-M   'P 1'
#
loop_
_entity.id
_entity.type
_entity.pdbx_description
1 polymer ?
#
loop_
_entity_poly.entity_id
_entity_poly.type
_entity_poly.pdbx_seq_one_letter_code
_entity_poly.pdbx_strand_id
1 'polypeptide(L)' 'GVRPTNVAHLVQRSGVSEVHLRAVEQAPSASLVLSGYDSGMRDVTSSTIVAAVVDALREVAA' A
#
# COMPACT_ATOMS: atom_id res chain seq x y z
N GLY A 1 -1.92 4.57 9.06
CA GLY A 1 -2.31 3.53 8.06
C GLY A 1 -1.19 2.53 7.91
N VAL A 2 -1.51 1.31 7.49
CA VAL A 2 -0.55 0.20 7.34
C VAL A 2 0.42 0.49 6.18
N ARG A 3 1.73 0.33 6.43
CA ARG A 3 2.84 0.60 5.52
C ARG A 3 3.96 -0.43 5.75
N PRO A 4 4.87 -0.65 4.79
CA PRO A 4 6.03 -1.53 5.00
C PRO A 4 6.82 -1.18 6.26
N THR A 5 7.02 0.11 6.53
CA THR A 5 7.84 0.59 7.65
C THR A 5 7.21 0.45 9.04
N ASN A 6 5.91 0.13 9.15
CA ASN A 6 5.22 0.08 10.44
C ASN A 6 4.40 -1.19 10.71
N VAL A 7 4.17 -2.04 9.69
CA VAL A 7 3.26 -3.18 9.81
C VAL A 7 3.72 -4.20 10.84
N ALA A 8 5.02 -4.50 10.90
CA ALA A 8 5.58 -5.46 11.84
C ALA A 8 5.34 -5.03 13.30
N HIS A 9 5.72 -3.80 13.63
CA HIS A 9 5.49 -3.22 14.96
C HIS A 9 4.00 -3.13 15.31
N LEU A 10 3.13 -2.79 14.34
CA LEU A 10 1.69 -2.76 14.56
C LEU A 10 1.14 -4.14 14.96
N VAL A 11 1.48 -5.18 14.21
CA VAL A 11 1.03 -6.55 14.50
C VAL A 11 1.55 -7.03 15.84
N GLN A 12 2.85 -6.86 16.12
CA GLN A 12 3.45 -7.27 17.39
C GLN A 12 2.79 -6.58 18.59
N ARG A 13 2.57 -5.26 18.50
CA ARG A 13 2.00 -4.48 19.59
C ARG A 13 0.52 -4.76 19.81
N SER A 14 -0.24 -5.00 18.75
CA SER A 14 -1.70 -5.12 18.82
C SER A 14 -2.21 -6.55 18.92
N GLY A 15 -1.40 -7.54 18.52
CA GLY A 15 -1.80 -8.94 18.47
C GLY A 15 -2.83 -9.25 17.37
N VAL A 16 -3.07 -8.34 16.43
CA VAL A 16 -4.00 -8.58 15.32
C VAL A 16 -3.41 -9.57 14.32
N SER A 17 -4.26 -10.46 13.80
CA SER A 17 -3.88 -11.44 12.78
C SER A 17 -4.05 -10.93 11.34
N GLU A 18 -4.81 -9.84 11.15
CA GLU A 18 -5.17 -9.31 9.84
C GLU A 18 -5.00 -7.79 9.79
N VAL A 19 -4.58 -7.28 8.63
CA VAL A 19 -4.35 -5.85 8.40
C VAL A 19 -4.96 -5.42 7.07
N HIS A 20 -5.62 -4.26 7.06
CA HIS A 20 -6.12 -3.63 5.85
C HIS A 20 -5.16 -2.53 5.39
N LEU A 21 -4.85 -2.47 4.09
CA LEU A 21 -4.08 -1.41 3.48
C LEU A 21 -4.56 -1.08 2.06
N ARG A 22 -4.37 0.18 1.64
CA ARG A 22 -4.62 0.61 0.26
C ARG A 22 -3.46 0.33 -0.69
N ALA A 23 -2.22 0.30 -0.19
CA ALA A 23 -0.99 0.15 -0.99
C ALA A 23 -0.93 1.07 -2.23
N VAL A 24 -1.27 2.34 -2.08
CA VAL A 24 -1.42 3.27 -3.21
C VAL A 24 -0.07 3.65 -3.83
N GLU A 25 -0.01 3.61 -5.15
CA GLU A 25 0.93 4.37 -5.97
C GLU A 25 0.18 5.23 -7.00
N GLN A 26 0.87 6.24 -7.52
CA GLN A 26 0.34 7.13 -8.55
C GLN A 26 0.83 6.66 -9.92
N ALA A 27 -0.10 6.32 -10.81
CA ALA A 27 0.18 5.98 -12.19
C ALA A 27 -0.38 7.05 -13.13
N PRO A 28 0.25 7.34 -14.28
CA PRO A 28 -0.33 8.22 -15.28
C PRO A 28 -1.71 7.73 -15.74
N SER A 29 -2.64 8.67 -15.92
CA SER A 29 -3.90 8.38 -16.61
C SER A 29 -3.63 8.10 -18.09
N ALA A 30 -4.45 7.26 -18.70
CA ALA A 30 -4.45 7.05 -20.15
C ALA A 30 -5.10 8.21 -20.92
N SER A 31 -5.79 9.13 -20.23
CA SER A 31 -6.34 10.32 -20.86
C SER A 31 -5.23 11.27 -21.30
N LEU A 32 -5.32 11.76 -22.54
CA LEU A 32 -4.43 12.80 -23.06
C LEU A 32 -4.86 14.21 -22.66
N VAL A 33 -6.03 14.35 -22.03
CA VAL A 33 -6.63 15.64 -21.67
C VAL A 33 -6.89 15.68 -20.17
N LEU A 34 -6.39 16.75 -19.54
CA LEU A 34 -6.66 17.05 -18.14
C LEU A 34 -8.07 17.62 -17.97
N SER A 35 -8.75 17.27 -16.89
CA SER A 35 -10.07 17.81 -16.58
C SER A 35 -10.29 17.88 -15.06
N GLY A 36 -11.39 18.51 -14.63
CA GLY A 36 -11.80 18.48 -13.22
C GLY A 36 -12.08 17.07 -12.68
N TYR A 37 -12.24 16.07 -13.55
CA TYR A 37 -12.45 14.66 -13.18
C TYR A 37 -11.18 13.81 -13.27
N ASP A 38 -10.15 14.25 -14.00
CA ASP A 38 -8.91 13.51 -14.23
C ASP A 38 -7.73 14.48 -14.23
N SER A 39 -6.92 14.40 -13.16
CA SER A 39 -5.72 15.22 -12.99
C SER A 39 -4.52 14.71 -13.81
N GLY A 40 -4.72 13.74 -14.70
CA GLY A 40 -3.66 13.07 -15.44
C GLY A 40 -2.99 11.94 -14.67
N MET A 41 -3.47 11.63 -13.46
CA MET A 41 -2.92 10.59 -12.59
C MET A 41 -4.04 9.78 -11.93
N ARG A 42 -3.74 8.52 -11.60
CA ARG A 42 -4.65 7.61 -10.89
C ARG A 42 -3.96 6.96 -9.71
N ASP A 43 -4.69 6.90 -8.60
CA ASP A 43 -4.37 6.00 -7.50
C ASP A 43 -4.58 4.56 -7.99
N VAL A 44 -3.53 3.75 -7.97
CA VAL A 44 -3.58 2.31 -8.25
C VAL A 44 -2.96 1.53 -7.09
N THR A 45 -3.33 0.26 -6.96
CA THR A 45 -2.73 -0.63 -5.96
C THR A 45 -1.36 -1.09 -6.45
N SER A 46 -0.31 -0.74 -5.72
CA SER A 46 1.08 -1.10 -6.01
C SER A 46 1.40 -2.52 -5.55
N SER A 47 1.77 -3.39 -6.48
CA SER A 47 2.28 -4.73 -6.16
C SER A 47 3.59 -4.68 -5.38
N THR A 48 4.44 -3.69 -5.63
CA THR A 48 5.72 -3.50 -4.92
C THR A 48 5.48 -3.16 -3.45
N ILE A 49 4.54 -2.25 -3.14
CA ILE A 49 4.21 -1.92 -1.74
C ILE A 49 3.58 -3.14 -1.04
N VAL A 50 2.72 -3.89 -1.73
CA VAL A 50 2.14 -5.13 -1.19
C VAL A 50 3.24 -6.14 -0.86
N ALA A 51 4.18 -6.39 -1.77
CA ALA A 51 5.30 -7.31 -1.54
C ALA A 51 6.14 -6.88 -0.33
N ALA A 52 6.50 -5.59 -0.23
CA ALA A 52 7.27 -5.07 0.90
C ALA A 52 6.53 -5.21 2.25
N VAL A 53 5.19 -5.08 2.27
CA VAL A 53 4.39 -5.35 3.48
C VAL A 53 4.39 -6.83 3.83
N VAL A 54 4.26 -7.71 2.84
CA VAL A 54 4.31 -9.17 3.05
C VAL A 54 5.67 -9.58 3.61
N ASP A 55 6.76 -9.04 3.07
CA ASP A 55 8.10 -9.35 3.55
C ASP A 55 8.32 -8.87 4.99
N ALA A 56 7.89 -7.64 5.32
CA ALA A 56 7.95 -7.14 6.69
C ALA A 56 7.12 -7.98 7.68
N LEU A 57 6.02 -8.60 7.23
CA LEU A 57 5.21 -9.51 8.05
C LEU A 57 5.88 -10.89 8.25
N ARG A 58 6.64 -11.38 7.25
CA ARG A 58 7.38 -12.66 7.37
C ARG A 58 8.43 -12.63 8.47
N GLU A 59 9.09 -11.50 8.68
CA GLU A 59 10.05 -11.30 9.78
C GLU A 59 9.42 -11.42 11.18
N VAL A 60 8.11 -11.20 11.31
CA VAL A 60 7.38 -11.33 12.57
C VAL A 60 6.91 -12.77 12.82
N ALA A 61 6.68 -13.53 11.75
CA ALA A 61 6.19 -14.91 11.83
C ALA A 61 7.31 -15.95 12.00
N ALA A 62 8.57 -15.57 11.73
CA ALA A 62 9.76 -16.38 11.94
C ALA A 62 10.18 -16.40 13.42
#